data_AF-A0A495IKN1-F1
#
_entry.id   AF-A0A495IKN1-F1
#
_cell.length_a   1.000
_cell.length_b   1.000
_cell.length_c   1.000
_cell.angle_alpha   90.00
_cell.angle_beta   90.00
_cell.angle_gamma   90.00
#
_symmetry.space_group_name_H-M   'P 1'
#
loop_
_entity.id
_entity.type
_entity.pdbx_description
1 polymer ?
#
loop_
_entity_poly.entity_id
_entity_poly.type
_entity_poly.pdbx_seq_one_letter_code
_entity_poly.pdbx_strand_id
1 'polypeptide(L)'
;MKTSSRAWRITSVGGKASYLVAAGLTMFLVVLLLQFGLGDDWGLVGSALSTLLVVGLGTRLFRASAEPVEAPRVWWRMTGRATAGWVLGALFGISALMGAVSLARASSTAVTIVADGLVALAYLNSSWRLSRGFRGRAAQD
;
A
#
# COMPACT_ATOMS: atom_id res chain seq x y z
N MET A 1 -15.10 -32.76 11.88
CA MET A 1 -15.44 -31.54 11.12
C MET A 1 -14.35 -30.49 11.35
N LYS A 2 -13.47 -30.25 10.37
CA LYS A 2 -12.51 -29.13 10.42
C LYS A 2 -13.27 -27.87 10.00
N THR A 3 -13.53 -26.97 10.93
CA THR A 3 -14.02 -25.63 10.63
C THR A 3 -12.94 -24.91 9.82
N SER A 4 -13.14 -24.82 8.50
CA SER A 4 -12.37 -23.93 7.64
C SER A 4 -12.64 -22.50 8.11
N SER A 5 -11.76 -21.96 8.94
CA SER A 5 -11.77 -20.53 9.28
C SER A 5 -11.42 -19.78 8.00
N ARG A 6 -12.46 -19.37 7.25
CA ARG A 6 -12.32 -18.53 6.06
C ARG A 6 -11.70 -17.21 6.48
N ALA A 7 -10.36 -17.13 6.47
CA ALA A 7 -9.67 -15.86 6.57
C ALA A 7 -10.14 -14.99 5.41
N TRP A 8 -10.76 -13.85 5.70
CA TRP A 8 -11.32 -12.90 4.74
C TRP A 8 -10.18 -12.39 3.83
N ARG A 9 -9.98 -13.01 2.66
CA ARG A 9 -8.89 -12.67 1.73
C ARG A 9 -9.42 -12.48 0.33
N ILE A 10 -8.83 -11.51 -0.37
CA ILE A 10 -9.26 -11.08 -1.70
C ILE A 10 -8.27 -11.62 -2.73
N THR A 11 -8.69 -12.66 -3.45
CA THR A 11 -7.90 -13.30 -4.51
C THR A 11 -8.34 -12.88 -5.90
N SER A 12 -9.65 -12.62 -6.09
CA SER A 12 -10.24 -12.25 -7.37
C SER A 12 -9.83 -10.83 -7.81
N VAL A 13 -9.72 -10.63 -9.12
CA VAL A 13 -9.44 -9.31 -9.71
C VAL A 13 -10.58 -8.34 -9.37
N GLY A 14 -11.83 -8.78 -9.51
CA GLY A 14 -13.01 -7.98 -9.18
C GLY A 14 -13.05 -7.55 -7.70
N GLY A 15 -12.67 -8.42 -6.77
CA GLY A 15 -12.60 -8.06 -5.36
C GLY A 15 -11.48 -7.06 -5.03
N LYS A 16 -10.36 -7.12 -5.75
CA LYS A 16 -9.28 -6.13 -5.60
C LYS A 16 -9.72 -4.78 -6.16
N ALA A 17 -10.38 -4.79 -7.31
CA ALA A 17 -10.93 -3.59 -7.93
C ALA A 17 -11.98 -2.93 -7.02
N SER A 18 -12.94 -3.70 -6.48
CA SER A 18 -13.96 -3.16 -5.58
C SER A 18 -13.36 -2.61 -4.30
N TYR A 19 -12.33 -3.26 -3.74
CA TYR A 19 -11.57 -2.74 -2.61
C TYR A 19 -10.92 -1.39 -2.94
N LEU A 20 -10.24 -1.28 -4.09
CA LEU A 20 -9.58 -0.03 -4.49
C LEU A 20 -10.58 1.10 -4.74
N VAL A 21 -11.72 0.80 -5.35
CA VAL A 21 -12.79 1.79 -5.57
C VAL A 21 -13.39 2.25 -4.25
N ALA A 22 -13.77 1.31 -3.36
CA ALA A 22 -14.33 1.63 -2.06
C ALA A 22 -13.33 2.40 -1.18
N ALA A 23 -12.06 1.99 -1.19
CA ALA A 23 -10.98 2.68 -0.50
C ALA A 23 -10.79 4.10 -1.05
N GLY A 24 -10.75 4.28 -2.37
CA GLY A 24 -10.62 5.59 -3.00
C GLY A 24 -11.77 6.53 -2.64
N LEU A 25 -13.01 6.03 -2.68
CA LEU A 25 -14.18 6.81 -2.26
C LEU A 25 -14.13 7.17 -0.77
N THR A 26 -13.75 6.21 0.07
CA THR A 26 -13.61 6.44 1.52
C THR A 26 -12.53 7.48 1.82
N MET A 27 -11.37 7.37 1.17
CA MET A 27 -10.27 8.33 1.30
C MET A 27 -10.73 9.73 0.90
N PHE A 28 -11.39 9.86 -0.25
CA PHE A 28 -11.92 11.14 -0.72
C PHE A 28 -12.88 11.76 0.30
N LEU A 29 -13.83 10.98 0.82
CA LEU A 29 -14.77 11.46 1.83
C LEU A 29 -14.09 11.86 3.14
N VAL A 30 -13.11 11.08 3.62
CA VAL A 30 -12.36 11.41 4.84
C VAL A 30 -11.61 12.72 4.68
N VAL A 31 -10.90 12.90 3.56
CA VAL A 31 -10.17 14.14 3.28
C VAL A 31 -11.13 15.33 3.22
N LEU A 32 -12.24 15.17 2.49
CA LEU A 32 -13.27 16.21 2.36
C LEU A 32 -13.82 16.62 3.72
N LEU A 33 -14.24 15.65 4.55
CA LEU A 33 -14.82 15.91 5.86
C LEU A 33 -13.83 16.59 6.81
N LEU A 34 -12.57 16.16 6.82
CA LEU A 34 -11.55 16.76 7.67
C LEU A 34 -11.18 18.17 7.19
N GLN A 35 -11.10 18.37 5.88
CA GLN A 35 -10.80 19.67 5.29
C GLN A 35 -11.90 20.70 5.61
N PHE A 36 -13.17 20.36 5.35
CA PHE A 36 -14.29 21.26 5.62
C PHE A 36 -14.62 21.40 7.11
N GLY A 37 -14.38 20.37 7.91
CA GLY A 37 -14.70 20.36 9.33
C GLY A 37 -13.63 21.01 10.22
N LEU A 38 -12.36 20.83 9.88
CA LEU A 38 -11.22 21.19 10.74
C LEU A 38 -10.17 22.09 10.06
N GLY A 39 -10.25 22.25 8.73
CA GLY A 39 -9.33 23.08 7.92
C GLY A 39 -8.42 22.27 6.99
N ASP A 40 -7.81 22.96 6.03
CA ASP A 40 -7.04 22.36 4.92
C ASP A 40 -5.92 21.42 5.39
N ASP A 41 -5.21 21.78 6.46
CA ASP A 41 -4.11 20.97 7.00
C ASP A 41 -4.59 19.59 7.48
N TRP A 42 -5.81 19.51 8.04
CA TRP A 42 -6.39 18.24 8.48
C TRP A 42 -6.81 17.35 7.32
N GLY A 43 -7.14 17.92 6.16
CA GLY A 43 -7.34 17.17 4.93
C GLY A 43 -6.07 16.41 4.52
N LEU A 44 -4.90 17.04 4.63
CA LEU A 44 -3.61 16.41 4.32
C LEU A 44 -3.24 15.31 5.32
N VAL A 45 -3.47 15.54 6.61
CA VAL A 45 -3.28 14.52 7.66
C VAL A 45 -4.21 13.33 7.40
N GLY A 46 -5.48 13.59 7.10
CA GLY A 46 -6.46 12.58 6.72
C GLY A 46 -6.04 11.74 5.53
N SER A 47 -5.50 12.38 4.49
CA SER A 47 -4.97 11.73 3.30
C SER A 47 -3.81 10.80 3.63
N ALA A 48 -2.82 11.29 4.40
CA ALA A 48 -1.66 10.51 4.80
C ALA A 48 -2.05 9.27 5.61
N LEU A 49 -2.90 9.44 6.64
CA LEU A 49 -3.37 8.34 7.47
C LEU A 49 -4.18 7.32 6.69
N SER A 50 -5.08 7.79 5.81
CA SER A 50 -5.90 6.90 4.99
C SER A 50 -5.07 6.12 3.99
N THR A 51 -4.01 6.74 3.42
CA THR A 51 -3.07 6.06 2.52
C THR A 51 -2.36 4.92 3.24
N LEU A 52 -1.80 5.18 4.43
CA LEU A 52 -1.14 4.15 5.25
C LEU A 52 -2.10 3.02 5.62
N LEU A 53 -3.34 3.35 5.97
CA LEU A 53 -4.35 2.38 6.36
C LEU A 53 -4.81 1.51 5.17
N VAL A 54 -5.13 2.12 4.03
CA VAL A 54 -5.57 1.42 2.81
C VAL A 54 -4.44 0.53 2.28
N VAL A 55 -3.21 1.03 2.21
CA VAL A 55 -2.08 0.22 1.78
C VAL A 55 -1.81 -0.91 2.79
N GLY A 56 -1.79 -0.59 4.09
CA GLY A 56 -1.59 -1.55 5.16
C GLY A 56 -2.61 -2.69 5.10
N LEU A 57 -3.90 -2.37 5.00
CA LEU A 57 -4.95 -3.36 4.86
C LEU A 57 -4.87 -4.12 3.53
N GLY A 58 -4.67 -3.42 2.41
CA GLY A 58 -4.54 -4.02 1.08
C GLY A 58 -3.43 -5.07 1.01
N THR A 59 -2.25 -4.80 1.59
CA THR A 59 -1.12 -5.74 1.63
C THR A 59 -1.43 -7.02 2.43
N ARG A 60 -2.39 -6.95 3.36
CA ARG A 60 -2.81 -8.09 4.19
C ARG A 60 -4.00 -8.83 3.62
N LEU A 61 -4.93 -8.13 2.98
CA LEU A 61 -6.14 -8.71 2.40
C LEU A 61 -5.86 -9.33 1.03
N PHE A 62 -4.98 -8.73 0.22
CA PHE A 62 -4.72 -9.19 -1.14
C PHE A 62 -3.77 -10.40 -1.15
N ARG A 63 -4.12 -11.39 -1.97
CA ARG A 63 -3.28 -12.56 -2.25
C ARG A 63 -3.02 -12.73 -3.73
N ALA A 64 -1.81 -13.18 -4.08
CA ALA A 64 -1.51 -13.61 -5.44
C ALA A 64 -2.11 -15.00 -5.70
N SER A 65 -2.38 -15.34 -6.96
CA SER A 65 -3.04 -16.60 -7.35
C SER A 65 -2.30 -17.85 -6.89
N ALA A 66 -0.97 -17.80 -6.81
CA ALA A 66 -0.11 -18.92 -6.41
C ALA A 66 0.40 -18.81 -4.96
N GLU A 67 -0.12 -17.89 -4.14
CA GLU A 67 0.36 -17.69 -2.77
C GLU A 67 -0.50 -18.48 -1.76
N PRO A 68 0.11 -19.20 -0.80
CA PRO A 68 -0.63 -19.86 0.27
C PRO A 68 -1.53 -18.88 1.02
N VAL A 69 -2.83 -19.17 1.07
CA VAL A 69 -3.84 -18.26 1.62
C VAL A 69 -3.86 -18.30 3.15
N GLU A 70 -3.55 -19.46 3.72
CA GLU A 70 -3.67 -19.77 5.15
C GLU A 70 -2.57 -19.13 5.99
N ALA A 71 -1.33 -19.10 5.50
CA ALA A 71 -0.22 -18.53 6.26
C ALA A 71 -0.29 -16.99 6.32
N PRO A 72 -0.10 -16.38 7.52
CA PRO A 72 0.12 -14.95 7.63
C PRO A 72 1.34 -14.53 6.81
N ARG A 73 1.18 -13.49 5.98
CA ARG A 73 2.31 -12.95 5.22
C ARG A 73 3.27 -12.26 6.21
N VAL A 74 4.55 -12.58 6.10
CA VAL A 74 5.62 -11.91 6.87
C VAL A 74 5.56 -10.39 6.70
N TRP A 75 5.82 -9.65 7.78
CA TRP A 75 5.55 -8.21 7.85
C TRP A 75 6.30 -7.35 6.83
N TRP A 76 7.47 -7.81 6.39
CA TRP A 76 8.26 -7.11 5.37
C TRP A 76 7.71 -7.30 3.95
N ARG A 77 6.83 -8.28 3.72
CA ARG A 77 6.36 -8.64 2.38
C ARG A 77 5.05 -7.95 2.06
N MET A 78 5.13 -6.90 1.24
CA MET A 78 3.98 -6.10 0.83
C MET A 78 3.22 -6.71 -0.36
N THR A 79 3.90 -7.48 -1.21
CA THR A 79 3.29 -8.12 -2.40
C THR A 79 3.69 -9.58 -2.56
N GLY A 80 2.92 -10.31 -3.37
CA GLY A 80 3.27 -11.67 -3.79
C GLY A 80 4.37 -11.72 -4.85
N ARG A 81 4.52 -10.66 -5.67
CA ARG A 81 5.39 -10.59 -6.85
C ARG A 81 6.34 -9.39 -6.76
N ALA A 82 7.62 -9.59 -7.04
CA ALA A 82 8.63 -8.53 -7.01
C ALA A 82 8.32 -7.40 -8.01
N THR A 83 7.85 -7.73 -9.22
CA THR A 83 7.51 -6.72 -10.24
C THR A 83 6.44 -5.73 -9.75
N ALA A 84 5.39 -6.23 -9.10
CA ALA A 84 4.32 -5.39 -8.56
C ALA A 84 4.84 -4.42 -7.48
N GLY A 85 5.76 -4.87 -6.62
CA GLY A 85 6.32 -3.98 -5.60
C GLY A 85 7.31 -2.96 -6.17
N TRP A 86 8.00 -3.25 -7.28
CA TRP A 86 8.81 -2.23 -7.97
C TRP A 86 7.93 -1.12 -8.55
N VAL A 87 6.83 -1.50 -9.22
CA VAL A 87 5.87 -0.54 -9.80
C VAL A 87 5.22 0.30 -8.70
N LEU A 88 4.67 -0.34 -7.66
CA LEU A 88 4.04 0.39 -6.56
C LEU A 88 5.05 1.25 -5.80
N GLY A 89 6.25 0.74 -5.54
CA GLY A 89 7.33 1.51 -4.93
C GLY A 89 7.69 2.76 -5.73
N ALA A 90 7.79 2.64 -7.05
CA ALA A 90 8.05 3.78 -7.94
C ALA A 90 6.89 4.79 -7.94
N LEU A 91 5.63 4.34 -8.00
CA LEU A 91 4.46 5.23 -7.99
C LEU A 91 4.38 6.06 -6.71
N PHE A 92 4.51 5.43 -5.55
CA PHE A 92 4.53 6.14 -4.27
C PHE A 92 5.78 7.02 -4.12
N GLY A 93 6.93 6.58 -4.65
CA GLY A 93 8.15 7.40 -4.66
C GLY A 93 7.99 8.66 -5.50
N ILE A 94 7.37 8.56 -6.69
CA ILE A 94 7.04 9.71 -7.54
C ILE A 94 6.06 10.64 -6.82
N SER A 95 5.03 10.11 -6.15
CA SER A 95 4.09 10.91 -5.36
C SER A 95 4.80 11.72 -4.26
N ALA A 96 5.70 11.08 -3.51
CA ALA A 96 6.50 11.75 -2.49
C ALA A 96 7.41 12.85 -3.08
N LEU A 97 8.02 12.61 -4.24
CA LEU A 97 8.84 13.61 -4.93
C LEU A 97 8.01 14.80 -5.43
N MET A 98 6.82 14.55 -5.98
CA MET A 98 5.89 15.63 -6.39
C MET A 98 5.43 16.46 -5.19
N GLY A 99 5.18 15.80 -4.05
CA GLY A 99 4.92 16.47 -2.78
C GLY A 99 6.11 17.34 -2.36
N ALA A 100 7.34 16.85 -2.47
CA ALA A 100 8.54 17.59 -2.10
C ALA A 100 8.75 18.85 -2.96
N VAL A 101 8.42 18.81 -4.25
CA VAL A 101 8.40 20.01 -5.12
C VAL A 101 7.40 21.05 -4.59
N SER A 102 6.30 20.59 -4.01
CA SER A 102 5.23 21.43 -3.46
C SER A 102 5.50 21.90 -2.02
N LEU A 103 6.46 21.29 -1.31
CA LEU A 103 6.78 21.56 0.09
C LEU A 103 7.19 23.02 0.34
N ALA A 104 7.73 23.70 -0.67
CA ALA A 104 8.02 25.13 -0.63
C ALA A 104 6.77 26.02 -0.37
N ARG A 105 5.55 25.47 -0.49
CA ARG A 105 4.28 26.22 -0.41
C ARG A 105 3.49 25.99 0.87
N ALA A 106 3.64 24.84 1.53
CA ALA A 106 2.92 24.51 2.76
C ALA A 106 3.64 23.41 3.55
N SER A 107 4.02 23.69 4.80
CA SER A 107 4.71 22.74 5.69
C SER A 107 3.88 21.50 6.01
N SER A 108 2.55 21.60 5.97
CA SER A 108 1.63 20.48 6.16
C SER A 108 1.74 19.40 5.08
N THR A 109 2.31 19.70 3.91
CA THR A 109 2.59 18.67 2.87
C THR A 109 3.68 17.68 3.28
N ALA A 110 4.48 17.98 4.32
CA ALA A 110 5.49 17.06 4.83
C ALA A 110 4.86 15.71 5.27
N VAL A 111 3.65 15.72 5.80
CA VAL A 111 2.99 14.51 6.30
C VAL A 111 2.68 13.51 5.19
N THR A 112 2.24 13.98 4.02
CA THR A 112 1.92 13.13 2.87
C THR A 112 3.20 12.63 2.20
N ILE A 113 4.24 13.48 2.09
CA ILE A 113 5.56 13.08 1.59
C ILE A 113 6.14 11.94 2.44
N VAL A 114 6.07 12.06 3.75
CA VAL A 114 6.56 11.02 4.67
C VAL A 114 5.75 9.74 4.51
N ALA A 115 4.42 9.83 4.48
CA ALA A 115 3.56 8.65 4.31
C ALA A 115 3.84 7.91 2.99
N ASP A 116 3.85 8.63 1.87
CA ASP A 116 4.13 8.05 0.55
C ASP A 116 5.57 7.50 0.47
N GLY A 117 6.53 8.21 1.05
CA GLY A 117 7.93 7.75 1.13
C GLY A 117 8.07 6.45 1.91
N LEU A 118 7.40 6.32 3.07
CA LEU A 118 7.39 5.09 3.86
C LEU A 118 6.76 3.92 3.09
N VAL A 119 5.65 4.17 2.40
CA VAL A 119 5.00 3.15 1.56
C VAL A 119 5.92 2.74 0.41
N ALA A 120 6.55 3.70 -0.27
CA ALA A 120 7.48 3.45 -1.34
C ALA A 120 8.63 2.55 -0.88
N LEU A 121 9.31 2.92 0.21
CA LEU A 121 10.41 2.16 0.79
C LEU A 121 9.97 0.75 1.20
N ALA A 122 8.77 0.58 1.77
CA ALA A 122 8.25 -0.72 2.14
C ALA A 122 8.04 -1.63 0.92
N TYR A 123 7.49 -1.11 -0.18
CA TYR A 123 7.33 -1.86 -1.42
C TYR A 123 8.67 -2.20 -2.09
N LEU A 124 9.62 -1.25 -2.11
CA LEU A 124 10.96 -1.46 -2.67
C LEU A 124 11.75 -2.51 -1.87
N ASN A 125 11.73 -2.42 -0.53
CA ASN A 125 12.36 -3.42 0.35
C ASN A 125 11.73 -4.81 0.17
N SER A 126 10.39 -4.88 0.06
CA SER A 126 9.68 -6.13 -0.23
C SER A 126 10.15 -6.73 -1.56
N SER A 127 10.20 -5.92 -2.62
CA SER A 127 10.62 -6.37 -3.95
C SER A 127 12.08 -6.80 -4.02
N TRP A 128 12.97 -6.06 -3.39
CA TRP A 128 14.39 -6.39 -3.35
C TRP A 128 14.65 -7.75 -2.69
N ARG A 129 13.97 -8.03 -1.57
CA ARG A 129 14.05 -9.33 -0.89
C ARG A 129 13.48 -10.47 -1.75
N LEU A 130 12.35 -10.23 -2.42
CA LEU A 130 11.75 -11.23 -3.32
C LEU A 130 12.63 -11.51 -4.54
N SER A 131 13.24 -10.49 -5.15
CA SER A 131 14.14 -10.63 -6.29
C SER A 131 15.41 -11.42 -5.93
N ARG A 132 15.95 -11.24 -4.72
CA ARG A 132 17.09 -12.04 -4.23
C ARG A 132 16.71 -13.51 -4.00
N GLY A 133 15.55 -13.77 -3.39
CA GLY A 133 15.05 -15.13 -3.19
C GLY A 133 14.68 -15.88 -4.48
N PHE A 134 14.41 -15.15 -5.57
CA PHE A 134 14.22 -15.74 -6.90
C PHE A 134 15.57 -16.11 -7.55
N ARG A 135 16.56 -15.20 -7.50
CA ARG A 135 17.92 -15.46 -8.04
C ARG A 135 18.64 -16.63 -7.36
N GLY A 136 18.42 -16.83 -6.06
CA GLY A 136 19.01 -17.97 -5.34
C GLY A 136 18.52 -19.34 -5.79
N ARG A 137 17.31 -19.45 -6.36
CA ARG A 137 16.77 -20.71 -6.90
C ARG A 137 17.28 -21.01 -8.31
N ALA A 138 17.40 -19.98 -9.15
CA ALA A 138 17.94 -20.13 -10.51
C ALA A 138 19.44 -20.43 -10.57
N ALA A 139 20.16 -20.37 -9.45
CA ALA A 139 21.58 -20.74 -9.34
C ALA A 139 21.79 -22.15 -8.76
N GLN A 140 20.71 -22.87 -8.44
CA GLN A 140 20.73 -24.24 -7.90
C GLN A 140 20.24 -25.28 -8.93
N ASP A 141 19.81 -24.83 -10.10
CA ASP A 141 19.44 -25.64 -11.28
C ASP A 141 20.54 -25.52 -12.34
#